data_AF-A0A9E1ATQ1-F1
#
_entry.id   AF-A0A9E1ATQ1-F1
#
_cell.length_a   1.000
_cell.length_b   1.000
_cell.length_c   1.000
_cell.angle_alpha   90.00
_cell.angle_beta   90.00
_cell.angle_gamma   90.00
#
_symmetry.space_group_name_H-M   'P 1'
#
loop_
_entity.id
_entity.type
_entity.pdbx_description
1 polymer ?
#
loop_
_entity_poly.entity_id
_entity_poly.type
_entity_poly.pdbx_seq_one_letter_code
_entity_poly.pdbx_strand_id
1 'polypeptide(L)'
;MKKIVSLLIVSVMLIGMCVGLSGCNQSERVSYNLSKEADSFNVVRQLTVINCIQGDVLFQMTGKMSITADTADNQLEVLVEDENGDYQKHFIGLSDNVTYTVEQKNYKDVSNYKYTLNFNPKMWIPVDVQTID
;
A
#
# COMPACT_ATOMS: atom_id res chain seq x y z
N MET A 1 7.91 -58.86 8.01
CA MET A 1 8.76 -57.90 8.75
C MET A 1 9.27 -56.77 7.88
N LYS A 2 10.03 -57.01 6.79
CA LYS A 2 10.57 -55.95 5.91
C LYS A 2 9.51 -54.98 5.32
N LYS A 3 8.32 -55.48 4.93
CA LYS A 3 7.21 -54.65 4.41
C LYS A 3 6.57 -53.74 5.46
N ILE A 4 6.53 -54.19 6.74
CA ILE A 4 5.97 -53.41 7.85
C ILE A 4 6.94 -52.30 8.27
N VAL A 5 8.24 -52.62 8.28
CA VAL A 5 9.31 -51.63 8.54
C VAL A 5 9.35 -50.56 7.44
N SER A 6 9.18 -50.95 6.18
CA SER A 6 9.10 -50.00 5.05
C SER A 6 7.88 -49.08 5.15
N LEU A 7 6.72 -49.59 5.59
CA LEU A 7 5.50 -48.79 5.77
C LEU A 7 5.64 -47.75 6.90
N LEU A 8 6.32 -48.11 7.99
CA LEU A 8 6.56 -47.21 9.13
C LEU A 8 7.53 -46.08 8.79
N ILE A 9 8.56 -46.35 7.97
CA ILE A 9 9.50 -45.31 7.53
C ILE A 9 8.80 -44.28 6.64
N VAL A 10 7.90 -44.71 5.74
CA VAL A 10 7.13 -43.81 4.87
C VAL A 10 6.15 -42.95 5.67
N SER A 11 5.51 -43.47 6.72
CA SER A 11 4.58 -42.67 7.53
C SER A 11 5.32 -41.63 8.39
N VAL A 12 6.49 -41.95 8.93
CA VAL A 12 7.33 -41.00 9.67
C VAL A 12 7.86 -39.89 8.75
N MET A 13 8.18 -40.21 7.49
CA MET A 13 8.63 -39.22 6.50
C MET A 13 7.49 -38.28 6.07
N LEU A 14 6.26 -38.79 5.91
CA LEU A 14 5.09 -37.94 5.64
C LEU A 14 4.75 -37.02 6.81
N ILE A 15 4.80 -37.52 8.05
CA ILE A 15 4.53 -36.72 9.24
C ILE A 15 5.60 -35.65 9.43
N GLY A 16 6.89 -35.96 9.17
CA GLY A 16 7.97 -34.99 9.19
C GLY A 16 7.82 -33.86 8.16
N MET A 17 7.18 -34.12 7.02
CA MET A 17 6.94 -33.15 5.96
C MET A 17 5.78 -32.18 6.29
N CYS A 18 4.79 -32.63 7.07
CA CYS A 18 3.66 -31.79 7.50
C CYS A 18 4.04 -30.76 8.58
N VAL A 19 5.08 -31.01 9.39
CA VAL A 19 5.51 -30.07 10.45
C VAL A 19 6.34 -28.90 9.87
N GLY A 20 6.96 -29.09 8.70
CA GLY A 20 7.80 -28.08 8.04
C GLY A 20 7.06 -26.93 7.33
N LEU A 21 5.72 -26.98 7.23
CA LEU A 21 4.91 -25.98 6.52
C LEU A 21 4.21 -24.95 7.43
N SER A 22 4.45 -25.01 8.74
CA SER A 22 3.84 -24.12 9.74
C SER A 22 4.58 -22.78 9.88
N GLY A 23 5.06 -22.21 8.78
CA GLY A 23 6.05 -21.13 8.79
C GLY A 23 5.53 -19.71 8.58
N CYS A 24 4.23 -19.49 8.37
CA CYS A 24 3.72 -18.11 8.25
C CYS A 24 3.44 -17.51 9.62
N ASN A 25 4.25 -16.53 9.99
CA ASN A 25 4.04 -15.73 11.19
C ASN A 25 2.67 -15.04 11.15
N GLN A 26 2.07 -14.79 12.32
CA GLN A 26 0.77 -14.11 12.42
C GLN A 26 0.77 -12.76 11.68
N SER A 27 1.89 -12.02 11.75
CA SER A 27 2.08 -10.74 11.06
C SER A 27 1.99 -10.86 9.54
N GLU A 28 2.54 -11.91 8.94
CA GLU A 28 2.48 -12.14 7.49
C GLU A 28 1.06 -12.39 7.02
N ARG A 29 0.29 -13.19 7.78
CA ARG A 29 -1.12 -13.46 7.47
C ARG A 29 -1.97 -12.19 7.55
N VAL A 30 -1.76 -11.38 8.59
CA VAL A 30 -2.46 -10.11 8.76
C VAL A 30 -2.07 -9.14 7.65
N SER A 31 -0.78 -9.00 7.35
CA SER A 31 -0.28 -8.15 6.27
C SER A 31 -0.89 -8.54 4.92
N TYR A 32 -0.86 -9.84 4.58
CA TYR A 32 -1.45 -10.37 3.36
C TYR A 32 -2.94 -10.03 3.23
N ASN A 33 -3.71 -10.23 4.32
CA ASN A 33 -5.13 -9.91 4.32
C ASN A 33 -5.38 -8.40 4.17
N LEU A 34 -4.62 -7.55 4.88
CA LEU A 34 -4.74 -6.09 4.76
C LEU A 34 -4.41 -5.58 3.35
N SER A 35 -3.39 -6.16 2.71
CA SER A 35 -3.07 -5.86 1.31
C SER A 35 -4.22 -6.28 0.39
N LYS A 36 -4.72 -7.50 0.54
CA LYS A 36 -5.83 -8.03 -0.25
C LYS A 36 -7.10 -7.19 -0.15
N GLU A 37 -7.47 -6.76 1.07
CA GLU A 37 -8.65 -5.92 1.28
C GLU A 37 -8.54 -4.58 0.54
N ALA A 38 -7.34 -4.02 0.46
CA ALA A 38 -7.15 -2.76 -0.24
C ALA A 38 -7.03 -2.91 -1.75
N ASP A 39 -6.44 -4.01 -2.23
CA ASP A 39 -6.45 -4.35 -3.65
C ASP A 39 -7.87 -4.66 -4.15
N SER A 40 -8.76 -5.02 -3.22
CA SER A 40 -10.20 -5.16 -3.45
C SER A 40 -10.99 -3.88 -3.20
N PHE A 41 -10.32 -2.74 -2.95
CA PHE A 41 -10.94 -1.43 -2.69
C PHE A 41 -11.90 -1.40 -1.48
N ASN A 42 -11.74 -2.31 -0.52
CA ASN A 42 -12.60 -2.38 0.66
C ASN A 42 -12.16 -1.45 1.80
N VAL A 43 -10.95 -0.91 1.75
CA VAL A 43 -10.38 -0.05 2.81
C VAL A 43 -9.90 1.28 2.27
N VAL A 44 -10.00 2.31 3.11
CA VAL A 44 -9.52 3.65 2.80
C VAL A 44 -8.05 3.77 3.21
N ARG A 45 -7.23 4.26 2.29
CA ARG A 45 -5.83 4.60 2.53
C ARG A 45 -5.59 6.07 2.27
N GLN A 46 -4.57 6.60 2.93
CA GLN A 46 -4.03 7.92 2.67
C GLN A 46 -2.58 7.78 2.22
N LEU A 47 -2.31 8.20 0.99
CA LEU A 47 -0.99 8.41 0.45
C LEU A 47 -0.56 9.84 0.71
N THR A 48 0.59 10.02 1.36
CA THR A 48 1.21 11.34 1.57
C THR A 48 2.58 11.33 0.91
N VAL A 49 2.81 12.25 -0.03
CA VAL A 49 4.09 12.41 -0.70
C VAL A 49 4.81 13.62 -0.15
N ILE A 50 6.08 13.46 0.21
CA ILE A 50 6.85 14.40 1.02
C ILE A 50 8.16 14.73 0.31
N ASN A 51 8.54 16.00 0.29
CA ASN A 51 9.87 16.45 -0.08
C ASN A 51 10.77 16.48 1.16
N CYS A 52 11.81 15.66 1.18
CA CYS A 52 12.75 15.50 2.29
C CYS A 52 13.71 16.69 2.45
N ILE A 53 13.92 17.52 1.42
CA ILE A 53 14.80 18.70 1.54
C ILE A 53 14.11 19.80 2.35
N GLN A 54 12.87 20.12 2.00
CA GLN A 54 12.12 21.21 2.63
C GLN A 54 11.28 20.72 3.82
N GLY A 55 11.06 19.41 3.94
CA GLY A 55 10.16 18.82 4.94
C GLY A 55 8.68 19.06 4.62
N ASP A 56 8.36 19.54 3.42
CA ASP A 56 7.01 19.89 3.01
C ASP A 56 6.30 18.69 2.37
N VAL A 57 5.01 18.56 2.68
CA VAL A 57 4.11 17.65 1.97
C VAL A 57 3.88 18.22 0.57
N LEU A 58 4.11 17.44 -0.47
CA LEU A 58 3.88 17.84 -1.86
C LEU A 58 2.41 17.72 -2.21
N PHE A 59 1.82 16.55 -1.90
CA PHE A 59 0.40 16.31 -2.02
C PHE A 59 -0.03 15.12 -1.16
N GLN A 60 -1.34 15.01 -0.96
CA GLN A 60 -1.99 13.91 -0.26
C GLN A 60 -3.16 13.38 -1.08
N MET A 61 -3.29 12.06 -1.15
CA MET A 61 -4.42 11.39 -1.74
C MET A 61 -5.08 10.50 -0.68
N THR A 62 -6.39 10.64 -0.48
CA THR A 62 -7.15 9.79 0.44
C THR A 62 -8.32 9.16 -0.30
N GLY A 63 -8.51 7.85 -0.18
CA GLY A 63 -9.54 7.11 -0.90
C GLY A 63 -9.37 5.59 -0.80
N LYS A 64 -10.25 4.85 -1.46
CA LYS A 64 -10.08 3.40 -1.66
C LYS A 64 -9.08 3.21 -2.79
N MET A 65 -7.89 2.70 -2.47
CA MET A 65 -6.81 2.62 -3.44
C MET A 65 -5.93 1.40 -3.26
N SER A 66 -5.50 0.86 -4.39
CA SER A 66 -4.39 -0.08 -4.50
C SER A 66 -3.15 0.69 -4.95
N ILE A 67 -1.99 0.35 -4.37
CA ILE A 67 -0.73 1.04 -4.61
C ILE A 67 0.33 0.00 -4.90
N THR A 68 1.01 0.16 -6.03
CA THR A 68 2.15 -0.67 -6.44
C THR A 68 3.38 0.21 -6.56
N ALA A 69 4.48 -0.20 -5.95
CA ALA A 69 5.77 0.44 -6.15
C ALA A 69 6.48 -0.22 -7.34
N ASP A 70 6.71 0.55 -8.39
CA ASP A 70 7.57 0.15 -9.50
C ASP A 70 8.99 0.63 -9.23
N THR A 71 9.86 -0.32 -8.89
CA THR A 71 11.27 -0.05 -8.58
C THR A 71 12.14 0.07 -9.84
N ALA A 72 11.67 -0.36 -11.00
CA ALA A 72 12.42 -0.23 -12.25
C ALA A 72 12.32 1.22 -12.76
N ASP A 73 11.11 1.78 -12.72
CA ASP A 73 10.82 3.15 -13.17
C ASP A 73 10.87 4.18 -12.02
N ASN A 74 11.14 3.74 -10.78
CA ASN A 74 11.16 4.56 -9.57
C ASN A 74 9.87 5.39 -9.39
N GLN A 75 8.72 4.73 -9.40
CA GLN A 75 7.42 5.40 -9.31
C GLN A 75 6.41 4.60 -8.47
N LEU A 76 5.38 5.29 -7.99
CA LEU A 76 4.17 4.64 -7.48
C LEU A 76 3.09 4.65 -8.55
N GLU A 77 2.50 3.49 -8.76
CA GLU A 77 1.25 3.33 -9.48
C GLU A 77 0.11 3.24 -8.49
N VAL A 78 -0.78 4.22 -8.50
CA VAL A 78 -1.93 4.29 -7.60
C VAL A 78 -3.19 4.14 -8.40
N LEU A 79 -3.94 3.07 -8.15
CA LEU A 79 -5.30 2.90 -8.66
C LEU A 79 -6.26 3.34 -7.57
N VAL A 80 -7.18 4.25 -7.89
CA VAL A 80 -8.19 4.76 -6.97
C VAL A 80 -9.58 4.62 -7.58
N GLU A 81 -10.53 4.19 -6.76
CA GLU A 81 -11.96 4.15 -7.11
C GLU A 81 -12.57 5.54 -6.88
N ASP A 82 -13.32 6.03 -7.86
CA ASP A 82 -13.99 7.33 -7.80
C ASP A 82 -15.47 7.23 -7.38
N GLU A 83 -16.17 8.36 -7.40
CA GLU A 83 -17.56 8.44 -6.90
C GLU A 83 -18.58 7.72 -7.77
N ASN A 84 -18.23 7.46 -9.02
CA ASN A 84 -19.10 6.78 -9.98
C ASN A 84 -18.81 5.27 -10.03
N GLY A 85 -17.82 4.79 -9.26
CA GLY A 85 -17.32 3.41 -9.33
C GLY A 85 -16.37 3.18 -10.50
N ASP A 86 -15.91 4.25 -11.15
CA ASP A 86 -14.87 4.19 -12.16
C ASP A 86 -13.49 4.21 -11.49
N TYR A 87 -12.47 3.75 -12.22
CA TYR A 87 -11.11 3.65 -11.71
C TYR A 87 -10.19 4.64 -12.42
N GLN A 88 -9.39 5.35 -11.63
CA GLN A 88 -8.35 6.24 -12.13
C GLN A 88 -6.97 5.72 -11.72
N LYS A 89 -6.01 5.81 -12.64
CA LYS A 89 -4.61 5.42 -12.41
C LYS A 89 -3.73 6.65 -12.38
N HIS A 90 -2.93 6.78 -11.32
CA HIS A 90 -1.96 7.84 -11.15
C HIS A 90 -0.56 7.25 -11.12
N PHE A 91 0.38 7.93 -11.79
CA PHE A 91 1.80 7.62 -11.75
C PHE A 91 2.50 8.75 -11.00
N ILE A 92 3.21 8.38 -9.94
CA ILE A 92 3.88 9.32 -9.06
C ILE A 92 5.36 8.99 -9.08
N GLY A 93 6.15 9.79 -9.80
CA GLY A 93 7.60 9.65 -9.83
C GLY A 93 8.21 9.90 -8.45
N LEU A 94 9.06 8.98 -8.02
CA LEU A 94 9.91 9.12 -6.85
C LEU A 94 11.28 9.61 -7.27
N SER A 95 11.96 10.33 -6.37
CA SER A 95 13.33 10.80 -6.57
C SER A 95 14.07 10.75 -5.23
N ASP A 96 15.38 10.98 -5.23
CA ASP A 96 16.21 10.92 -4.01
C ASP A 96 15.69 11.80 -2.86
N ASN A 97 14.96 12.87 -3.21
CA ASN A 97 14.43 13.84 -2.27
C ASN A 97 12.92 13.73 -2.07
N VAL A 98 12.24 12.81 -2.75
CA VAL A 98 10.79 12.63 -2.66
C VAL A 98 10.50 11.24 -2.09
N THR A 99 9.89 11.23 -0.91
CA THR A 99 9.44 10.00 -0.25
C THR A 99 7.93 9.98 -0.08
N TYR A 100 7.39 8.88 0.42
CA TYR A 100 5.96 8.73 0.63
C TYR A 100 5.65 7.89 1.87
N THR A 101 4.44 8.07 2.38
CA THR A 101 3.85 7.21 3.41
C THR A 101 2.46 6.78 2.98
N VAL A 102 2.11 5.53 3.29
CA VAL A 102 0.76 5.00 3.08
C VAL A 102 0.20 4.60 4.44
N GLU A 103 -0.88 5.26 4.85
CA GLU A 103 -1.60 4.94 6.07
C GLU A 103 -2.94 4.30 5.72
N GLN A 104 -3.22 3.11 6.27
CA GLN A 104 -4.57 2.57 6.22
C GLN A 104 -5.42 3.22 7.31
N LYS A 105 -6.50 3.88 6.93
CA LYS A 105 -7.35 4.63 7.85
C LYS A 105 -8.48 3.74 8.36
N ASN A 106 -8.78 3.83 9.66
CA ASN A 106 -9.88 3.10 10.32
C ASN A 106 -11.23 3.79 10.13
N TYR A 107 -11.55 4.17 8.90
CA TYR A 107 -12.85 4.74 8.64
C TYR A 107 -13.86 3.63 8.35
N LYS A 108 -14.85 3.46 9.23
CA LYS A 108 -15.97 2.54 9.01
C LYS A 108 -17.06 3.11 8.10
N ASP A 109 -17.14 4.44 7.98
CA ASP A 109 -18.23 5.18 7.34
C ASP A 109 -17.76 6.50 6.68
N VAL A 110 -16.55 6.58 6.09
CA VAL A 110 -16.37 7.69 5.12
C VAL A 110 -17.25 7.33 3.94
N SER A 111 -18.19 8.21 3.62
CA SER A 111 -18.99 8.19 2.39
C SER A 111 -18.15 7.59 1.26
N ASN A 112 -18.54 6.39 0.83
CA ASN A 112 -17.77 5.38 0.08
C ASN A 112 -17.18 5.81 -1.27
N TYR A 113 -17.22 7.09 -1.63
CA TYR A 113 -17.25 7.53 -3.02
C TYR A 113 -16.34 8.73 -3.32
N LYS A 114 -15.88 9.50 -2.33
CA LYS A 114 -15.05 10.69 -2.64
C LYS A 114 -13.61 10.47 -2.25
N TYR A 115 -12.75 10.16 -3.23
CA TYR A 115 -11.32 10.33 -3.03
C TYR A 115 -10.96 11.81 -3.09
N THR A 116 -9.99 12.22 -2.27
CA THR A 116 -9.54 13.60 -2.21
C THR A 116 -8.07 13.64 -2.61
N LEU A 117 -7.73 14.51 -3.55
CA LEU A 117 -6.35 14.80 -3.91
C LEU A 117 -6.05 16.26 -3.53
N ASN A 118 -5.24 16.44 -2.50
CA ASN A 118 -4.85 17.74 -1.96
C ASN A 118 -3.41 18.03 -2.36
N PHE A 119 -3.20 18.99 -3.25
CA PHE A 119 -1.87 19.52 -3.56
C PHE A 119 -1.49 20.61 -2.57
N ASN A 120 -0.20 20.69 -2.22
CA ASN A 120 0.30 21.81 -1.45
C ASN A 120 0.23 23.10 -2.28
N PRO A 121 -0.51 24.14 -1.84
CA PRO A 121 -0.69 25.37 -2.60
C PRO A 121 0.63 26.09 -2.92
N LYS A 122 1.64 25.97 -2.05
CA LYS A 122 2.97 26.58 -2.26
C LYS A 122 3.69 26.02 -3.51
N MET A 123 3.31 24.83 -3.97
CA MET A 123 3.85 24.24 -5.20
C MET A 123 3.29 24.86 -6.48
N TRP A 124 2.10 25.47 -6.42
CA TRP A 124 1.44 26.05 -7.58
C TRP A 124 1.45 27.58 -7.60
N ILE A 125 1.63 28.23 -6.45
CA ILE A 125 1.66 29.70 -6.32
C ILE A 125 3.05 30.13 -5.84
N PRO A 126 3.98 30.45 -6.74
CA PRO A 126 5.36 30.82 -6.40
C PRO A 126 5.46 32.34 -6.18
N VAL A 127 4.69 32.92 -5.26
CA VAL A 127 4.74 34.37 -5.03
C VAL A 127 4.71 34.70 -3.55
N ASP A 128 5.87 35.07 -3.01
CA ASP A 128 5.95 35.91 -1.83
C ASP A 128 5.60 37.33 -2.28
N VAL A 129 4.37 37.75 -2.00
CA VAL A 129 3.95 39.14 -2.26
C VAL A 129 4.70 40.03 -1.27
N GLN A 130 5.82 40.60 -1.70
CA GLN A 130 6.44 41.70 -0.97
C GLN A 130 5.63 42.96 -1.23
N THR A 131 4.80 43.36 -0.28
CA THR A 131 4.36 44.75 -0.19
C THR A 131 5.56 45.58 0.24
N ILE A 132 6.11 46.34 -0.71
CA ILE A 132 7.03 47.44 -0.44
C ILE A 132 6.17 48.58 0.11
N ASP A 133 6.34 48.90 1.39
CA ASP A 133 5.83 50.15 1.99
C ASP A 133 6.63 51.37 1.51
#